data_AF-A0ABD1FQC7-F1
#
_entry.id   AF-A0ABD1FQC7-F1
#
_cell.length_a   1.000
_cell.length_b   1.000
_cell.length_c   1.000
_cell.angle_alpha   90.00
_cell.angle_beta   90.00
_cell.angle_gamma   90.00
#
_symmetry.space_group_name_H-M   'P 1'
#
loop_
_entity.id
_entity.type
_entity.pdbx_description
1 polymer ?
#
loop_
_entity_poly.entity_id
_entity_poly.type
_entity_poly.pdbx_seq_one_letter_code
_entity_poly.pdbx_strand_id
1 'polypeptide(L)'
;MLNHMTLKKTYFYNFYPPKSEEETATPSGFRYHRMLVEIRDVRPPPMLDPNQPWQIKKTLNHYEVTSGKIALPFNDTFEYVLRYWNFSMANHIAILGHRVAVVVWDVTNDKQPMKYEGNDVYFQITPSENYVLTCMDLMRQRNLKVDDCIGIYWDCRQSFFRVKLFYSGMP
;
A
#
# COMPACT_ATOMS: atom_id res chain seq x y z
N MET A 1 -25.92 -9.13 14.36
CA MET A 1 -25.89 -9.82 13.06
C MET A 1 -24.82 -9.14 12.20
N LEU A 2 -23.74 -9.85 11.87
CA LEU A 2 -22.67 -9.30 11.04
C LEU A 2 -23.12 -9.45 9.58
N ASN A 3 -23.48 -8.35 8.90
CA ASN A 3 -23.71 -8.38 7.47
C ASN A 3 -22.42 -8.84 6.80
N HIS A 4 -22.46 -10.01 6.16
CA HIS A 4 -21.42 -10.45 5.24
C HIS A 4 -21.44 -9.48 4.05
N MET A 5 -20.70 -8.38 4.16
CA MET A 5 -20.39 -7.57 2.99
C MET A 5 -19.49 -8.43 2.09
N THR A 6 -20.05 -8.93 0.99
CA THR A 6 -19.28 -9.42 -0.15
C THR A 6 -18.36 -8.29 -0.59
N LEU A 7 -17.09 -8.37 -0.20
CA LEU A 7 -16.10 -7.35 -0.52
C LEU A 7 -15.62 -7.57 -1.94
N LYS A 8 -15.58 -6.48 -2.71
CA LYS A 8 -15.12 -6.45 -4.10
C LYS A 8 -13.60 -6.44 -4.09
N LYS A 9 -12.97 -7.39 -4.78
CA LYS A 9 -11.53 -7.43 -4.96
C LYS A 9 -11.13 -6.77 -6.26
N THR A 10 -9.98 -6.13 -6.24
CA THR A 10 -9.27 -5.71 -7.44
C THR A 10 -8.19 -6.74 -7.77
N TYR A 11 -8.09 -7.20 -9.01
CA TYR A 11 -7.01 -8.06 -9.50
C TYR A 11 -6.21 -7.38 -10.61
N PHE A 12 -4.91 -7.67 -10.63
CA PHE A 12 -3.99 -7.23 -11.68
C PHE A 12 -3.72 -8.36 -12.65
N TYR A 13 -3.95 -8.10 -13.94
CA TYR A 13 -3.54 -8.99 -15.01
C TYR A 13 -2.61 -8.25 -15.96
N ASN A 14 -1.42 -8.82 -16.16
CA ASN A 14 -0.51 -8.44 -17.23
C ASN A 14 -0.88 -9.29 -18.44
N PHE A 15 -1.59 -8.71 -19.40
CA PHE A 15 -1.84 -9.40 -20.66
C PHE A 15 -0.65 -9.21 -21.59
N TYR A 16 -0.17 -10.33 -22.16
CA TYR A 16 0.74 -10.26 -23.30
C TYR A 16 0.00 -9.62 -24.47
N PRO A 17 0.66 -8.75 -25.25
CA PRO A 17 0.07 -8.22 -26.46
C PRO A 17 -0.33 -9.38 -27.40
N PRO A 18 -1.41 -9.23 -28.20
CA PRO A 18 -1.78 -10.21 -29.19
C PRO A 18 -0.63 -10.40 -30.20
N LYS A 19 -0.51 -11.62 -30.75
CA LYS A 19 0.60 -12.01 -31.65
C LYS A 19 0.82 -11.05 -32.83
N SER A 20 -0.24 -10.40 -33.31
CA SER A 20 -0.18 -9.38 -34.37
C SER A 20 0.53 -8.07 -33.94
N GLU A 21 0.46 -7.71 -32.66
CA GLU A 21 1.21 -6.58 -32.09
C GLU A 21 2.64 -7.00 -31.69
N GLU A 22 2.83 -8.29 -31.35
CA GLU A 22 4.15 -8.86 -31.07
C GLU A 22 5.08 -8.80 -32.29
N GLU A 23 4.55 -9.12 -33.48
CA GLU A 23 5.30 -9.16 -34.75
C GLU A 23 5.63 -7.77 -35.33
N THR A 24 5.01 -6.71 -34.80
CA THR A 24 5.24 -5.31 -35.23
C THR A 24 6.03 -4.47 -34.23
N ALA A 25 6.38 -5.05 -33.06
CA ALA A 25 7.10 -4.34 -32.01
C ALA A 25 8.59 -4.13 -32.36
N THR A 26 9.05 -2.89 -32.25
CA THR A 26 10.46 -2.53 -32.41
C THR A 26 11.31 -3.05 -31.23
N PRO A 27 12.65 -3.08 -31.32
CA PRO A 27 13.54 -3.71 -30.33
C PRO A 27 13.45 -3.14 -28.89
N SER A 28 12.66 -2.08 -28.66
CA SER A 28 12.49 -1.44 -27.35
C SER A 28 11.61 -2.23 -26.35
N GLY A 29 11.19 -3.44 -26.69
CA GLY A 29 10.53 -4.37 -25.77
C GLY A 29 9.01 -4.19 -25.66
N PHE A 30 8.34 -5.27 -25.22
CA PHE A 30 6.89 -5.33 -25.09
C PHE A 30 6.39 -4.42 -23.96
N ARG A 31 5.41 -3.57 -24.27
CA ARG A 31 4.62 -2.88 -23.24
C ARG A 31 3.49 -3.81 -22.80
N TYR A 32 3.59 -4.36 -21.58
CA TYR A 32 2.49 -5.11 -20.97
C TYR A 32 1.26 -4.22 -20.86
N HIS A 33 0.11 -4.67 -21.38
CA HIS A 33 -1.17 -4.04 -21.08
C HIS A 33 -1.60 -4.51 -19.69
N ARG A 34 -1.51 -3.62 -18.71
CA ARG A 34 -2.08 -3.86 -17.38
C ARG A 34 -3.57 -3.59 -17.41
N MET A 35 -4.36 -4.56 -16.96
CA MET A 35 -5.78 -4.37 -16.75
C MET A 35 -6.12 -4.61 -15.28
N LEU A 36 -6.89 -3.69 -14.72
CA LEU A 36 -7.50 -3.83 -13.42
C LEU A 36 -8.85 -4.54 -13.59
N VAL A 37 -9.04 -5.69 -12.95
CA VAL A 37 -10.31 -6.43 -13.00
C VAL A 37 -10.94 -6.42 -11.62
N GLU A 38 -12.19 -5.97 -11.52
CA GLU A 38 -12.98 -6.10 -10.31
C GLU A 38 -13.59 -7.50 -10.27
N ILE A 39 -13.19 -8.33 -9.30
CA ILE A 39 -13.76 -9.67 -9.10
C ILE A 39 -14.50 -9.67 -7.77
N ARG A 40 -15.71 -10.25 -7.75
CA ARG A 40 -16.44 -10.50 -6.50
C ARG A 40 -15.77 -11.67 -5.79
N ASP A 41 -15.32 -11.43 -4.56
CA ASP A 41 -14.64 -12.46 -3.79
C ASP A 41 -15.60 -13.62 -3.49
N VAL A 42 -15.21 -14.83 -3.87
CA VAL A 42 -15.97 -16.05 -3.53
C VAL A 42 -15.69 -16.48 -2.08
N ARG A 43 -14.57 -16.02 -1.51
CA ARG A 43 -14.13 -16.32 -0.13
C ARG A 43 -14.08 -15.04 0.71
N PRO A 44 -14.39 -15.10 2.01
CA PRO A 44 -14.29 -13.94 2.88
C PRO A 44 -12.83 -13.41 2.96
N PRO A 45 -12.63 -12.11 3.23
CA PRO A 45 -11.31 -11.57 3.48
C PRO A 45 -10.59 -12.25 4.64
N PRO A 46 -9.25 -12.34 4.61
CA PRO A 46 -8.47 -12.62 5.79
C PRO A 46 -8.95 -11.70 6.92
N MET A 47 -9.37 -12.30 8.03
CA MET A 47 -9.71 -11.52 9.20
C MET A 47 -8.43 -10.93 9.76
N LEU A 48 -8.43 -9.62 9.99
CA LEU A 48 -7.37 -8.96 10.76
C LEU A 48 -7.36 -9.57 12.16
N ASP A 49 -6.22 -10.12 12.59
CA ASP A 49 -6.01 -10.45 14.00
C ASP A 49 -5.99 -9.12 14.78
N PRO A 50 -6.96 -8.87 15.68
CA PRO A 50 -6.98 -7.65 16.46
C PRO A 50 -5.73 -7.45 17.32
N ASN A 51 -5.04 -8.55 17.67
CA ASN A 51 -3.82 -8.51 18.48
C ASN A 51 -2.55 -8.28 17.64
N GLN A 52 -2.60 -8.61 16.35
CA GLN A 52 -1.50 -8.40 15.40
C GLN A 52 -2.00 -7.85 14.06
N PRO A 53 -2.53 -6.61 14.03
CA PRO A 53 -3.09 -6.04 12.80
C PRO A 53 -2.02 -5.65 11.77
N TRP A 54 -0.74 -5.67 12.15
CA TRP A 54 0.41 -5.23 11.36
C TRP A 54 0.77 -6.22 10.24
N GLN A 55 -0.07 -6.25 9.21
CA GLN A 55 0.08 -7.14 8.05
C GLN A 55 1.38 -6.89 7.27
N ILE A 56 1.84 -5.64 7.26
CA ILE A 56 3.11 -5.26 6.65
C ILE A 56 4.04 -4.81 7.77
N LYS A 57 5.09 -5.58 8.03
CA LYS A 57 6.16 -5.21 8.97
C LYS A 57 7.47 -5.16 8.22
N LYS A 58 8.25 -4.11 8.44
CA LYS A 58 9.57 -4.00 7.83
C LYS A 58 10.51 -3.11 8.62
N THR A 59 11.79 -3.30 8.34
CA THR A 59 12.89 -2.46 8.78
C THR A 59 13.11 -1.34 7.77
N LEU A 60 13.24 -0.11 8.26
CA LEU A 60 13.47 1.07 7.43
C LEU A 60 14.92 1.16 6.98
N ASN A 61 15.13 1.38 5.67
CA ASN A 61 16.45 1.68 5.13
C ASN A 61 16.72 3.19 5.04
N HIS A 62 17.97 3.56 4.73
CA HIS A 62 18.41 4.94 4.60
C HIS A 62 17.58 5.79 3.63
N TYR A 63 17.21 5.24 2.47
CA TYR A 63 16.39 5.97 1.49
C TYR A 63 15.01 6.29 2.05
N GLU A 64 14.37 5.33 2.73
CA GLU A 64 13.02 5.49 3.26
C GLU A 64 12.97 6.55 4.37
N VAL A 65 13.97 6.55 5.24
CA VAL A 65 14.11 7.54 6.33
C VAL A 65 14.36 8.94 5.77
N THR A 66 15.29 9.08 4.82
CA THR A 66 15.68 10.39 4.29
C THR A 66 14.62 11.01 3.39
N SER A 67 13.84 10.20 2.66
CA SER A 67 12.85 10.68 1.71
C SER A 67 11.41 10.66 2.23
N GLY A 68 11.15 9.99 3.35
CA GLY A 68 9.81 9.75 3.87
C GLY A 68 8.99 8.75 3.04
N LYS A 69 9.62 8.05 2.09
CA LYS A 69 8.97 7.14 1.14
C LYS A 69 9.15 5.69 1.60
N ILE A 70 8.15 5.16 2.29
CA ILE A 70 8.16 3.79 2.79
C ILE A 70 7.72 2.85 1.66
N ALA A 71 8.64 2.00 1.19
CA ALA A 71 8.39 1.04 0.13
C ALA A 71 7.61 -0.17 0.67
N LEU A 72 6.49 -0.46 0.04
CA LEU A 72 5.63 -1.61 0.33
C LEU A 72 5.71 -2.61 -0.85
N PRO A 73 5.98 -3.90 -0.59
CA PRO A 73 6.00 -4.92 -1.63
C PRO A 73 4.66 -5.02 -2.37
N PHE A 74 4.70 -5.34 -3.67
CA PHE A 74 3.50 -5.53 -4.47
C PHE A 74 2.51 -6.52 -3.84
N ASN A 75 2.95 -7.73 -3.48
CA ASN A 75 2.08 -8.79 -2.96
C ASN A 75 1.34 -8.36 -1.68
N ASP A 76 2.08 -7.78 -0.73
CA ASP A 76 1.51 -7.33 0.54
C ASP A 76 0.56 -6.16 0.34
N THR A 77 0.94 -5.20 -0.51
CA THR A 77 0.09 -4.05 -0.83
C THR A 77 -1.20 -4.48 -1.52
N PHE A 78 -1.09 -5.41 -2.47
CA PHE A 78 -2.22 -5.93 -3.20
C PHE A 78 -3.23 -6.58 -2.25
N GLU A 79 -2.75 -7.50 -1.41
CA GLU A 79 -3.59 -8.31 -0.54
C GLU A 79 -4.19 -7.51 0.63
N TYR A 80 -3.40 -6.62 1.23
CA TYR A 80 -3.76 -5.96 2.49
C TYR A 80 -4.23 -4.52 2.33
N VAL A 81 -4.00 -3.88 1.19
CA VAL A 81 -4.39 -2.48 0.94
C VAL A 81 -5.37 -2.41 -0.23
N LEU A 82 -4.92 -2.74 -1.44
CA LEU A 82 -5.70 -2.53 -2.66
C LEU A 82 -6.94 -3.42 -2.74
N ARG A 83 -6.90 -4.60 -2.12
CA ARG A 83 -8.07 -5.47 -1.91
C ARG A 83 -9.28 -4.74 -1.30
N TYR A 84 -9.04 -3.71 -0.50
CA TYR A 84 -10.08 -2.96 0.21
C TYR A 84 -10.33 -1.58 -0.40
N TRP A 85 -9.59 -1.19 -1.43
CA TRP A 85 -9.79 0.07 -2.12
C TRP A 85 -10.90 -0.07 -3.15
N ASN A 86 -11.63 1.02 -3.40
CA ASN A 86 -12.56 1.01 -4.52
C ASN A 86 -11.80 0.99 -5.86
N PHE A 87 -12.47 0.51 -6.90
CA PHE A 87 -11.90 0.35 -8.24
C PHE A 87 -11.27 1.64 -8.77
N SER A 88 -11.90 2.79 -8.53
CA SER A 88 -11.40 4.09 -9.01
C SER A 88 -10.04 4.43 -8.39
N MET A 89 -9.91 4.34 -7.06
CA MET A 89 -8.64 4.62 -6.36
C MET A 89 -7.53 3.66 -6.79
N ALA A 90 -7.83 2.37 -6.91
CA ALA A 90 -6.86 1.37 -7.35
C ALA A 90 -6.43 1.59 -8.81
N ASN A 91 -7.35 1.97 -9.70
CA ASN A 91 -7.06 2.31 -11.09
C ASN A 91 -6.15 3.54 -11.20
N HIS A 92 -6.42 4.58 -10.41
CA HIS A 92 -5.60 5.80 -10.38
C HIS A 92 -4.14 5.51 -10.08
N ILE A 93 -3.86 4.66 -9.09
CA ILE A 93 -2.47 4.34 -8.77
C ILE A 93 -1.88 3.40 -9.80
N ALA A 94 -2.54 2.28 -10.08
CA ALA A 94 -1.84 1.15 -10.67
C ALA A 94 -1.88 1.11 -12.20
N ILE A 95 -2.85 1.78 -12.82
CA ILE A 95 -2.94 1.93 -14.28
C ILE A 95 -2.46 3.31 -14.71
N LEU A 96 -2.92 4.37 -14.04
CA LEU A 96 -2.56 5.74 -14.40
C LEU A 96 -1.23 6.19 -13.80
N GLY A 97 -0.70 5.50 -12.79
CA GLY A 97 0.53 5.89 -12.11
C GLY A 97 0.40 7.17 -11.27
N HIS A 98 -0.83 7.59 -10.97
CA HIS A 98 -1.08 8.81 -10.21
C HIS A 98 -0.79 8.60 -8.72
N ARG A 99 -0.53 9.70 -8.02
CA ARG A 99 -0.51 9.75 -6.56
C ARG A 99 -1.95 9.84 -6.05
N VAL A 100 -2.26 9.10 -5.00
CA VAL A 100 -3.52 9.24 -4.26
C VAL A 100 -3.21 9.77 -2.87
N ALA A 101 -3.82 10.90 -2.51
CA ALA A 101 -3.71 11.43 -1.16
C ALA A 101 -4.33 10.44 -0.16
N VAL A 102 -3.64 10.20 0.95
CA VAL A 102 -4.08 9.27 2.00
C VAL A 102 -3.90 9.90 3.36
N VAL A 103 -4.62 9.36 4.35
CA VAL A 103 -4.43 9.70 5.75
C VAL A 103 -3.59 8.61 6.42
N VAL A 104 -2.65 9.02 7.25
CA VAL A 104 -1.82 8.12 8.08
C VAL A 104 -2.05 8.46 9.54
N TRP A 105 -2.46 7.46 10.32
CA TRP A 105 -2.52 7.54 11.78
C TRP A 105 -1.35 6.80 12.38
N ASP A 106 -0.47 7.53 13.06
CA ASP A 106 0.53 6.94 13.93
C ASP A 106 -0.05 6.66 15.31
N VAL A 107 -0.08 5.37 15.64
CA VAL A 107 -0.63 4.84 16.88
C VAL A 107 0.46 4.19 17.74
N THR A 108 1.72 4.61 17.55
CA THR A 108 2.84 4.18 18.41
C THR A 108 2.59 4.52 19.87
N ASN A 109 2.06 5.73 20.14
CA ASN A 109 1.50 6.10 21.43
C ASN A 109 -0.03 5.97 21.36
N ASP A 110 -0.58 4.91 21.96
CA ASP A 110 -2.01 4.61 21.96
C ASP A 110 -2.86 5.68 22.68
N LYS A 111 -2.28 6.35 23.67
CA LYS A 111 -2.94 7.45 24.42
C LYS A 111 -3.02 8.74 23.62
N GLN A 112 -2.11 8.94 22.67
CA GLN A 112 -2.02 10.17 21.88
C GLN A 112 -1.61 9.86 20.43
N PRO A 113 -2.55 9.31 19.64
CA PRO A 113 -2.30 9.02 18.24
C PRO A 113 -2.14 10.33 17.44
N MET A 114 -1.27 10.31 16.44
CA MET A 114 -0.98 11.47 15.59
C MET A 114 -1.51 11.22 14.18
N LYS A 115 -2.17 12.22 13.60
CA LYS A 115 -2.72 12.18 12.24
C LYS A 115 -1.83 12.96 11.29
N TYR A 116 -1.52 12.36 10.15
CA TYR A 116 -0.84 12.99 9.03
C TYR A 116 -1.75 12.97 7.79
N GLU A 117 -1.95 14.12 7.18
CA GLU A 117 -2.75 14.29 5.96
C GLU A 117 -2.26 15.51 5.18
N GLY A 118 -2.73 15.66 3.94
CA GLY A 118 -2.37 16.77 3.04
C GLY A 118 -1.60 16.30 1.81
N ASN A 119 -1.10 17.26 1.02
CA ASN A 119 -0.51 16.98 -0.29
C ASN A 119 0.79 16.15 -0.22
N ASP A 120 1.50 16.20 0.90
CA ASP A 120 2.76 15.47 1.11
C ASP A 120 2.54 14.07 1.71
N VAL A 121 1.28 13.68 1.94
CA VAL A 121 0.90 12.34 2.43
C VAL A 121 0.13 11.60 1.35
N TYR A 122 0.82 10.73 0.62
CA TYR A 122 0.25 10.05 -0.53
C TYR A 122 0.77 8.64 -0.74
N PHE A 123 -0.01 7.86 -1.47
CA PHE A 123 0.30 6.51 -1.92
C PHE A 123 0.51 6.49 -3.43
N GLN A 124 1.53 5.80 -3.91
CA GLN A 124 1.84 5.69 -5.34
C GLN A 124 2.54 4.38 -5.70
N ILE A 125 2.47 3.98 -6.97
CA ILE A 125 3.28 2.90 -7.53
C ILE A 125 4.66 3.42 -7.96
N THR A 126 5.67 2.56 -7.92
CA THR A 126 7.03 2.84 -8.39
C THR A 126 7.27 2.24 -9.78
N PRO A 127 8.32 2.67 -10.51
CA PRO A 127 8.72 2.03 -11.75
C PRO A 127 9.05 0.53 -11.61
N SER A 128 9.45 0.10 -10.40
CA SER A 128 9.70 -1.31 -10.06
C SER A 128 8.45 -2.09 -9.65
N GLU A 129 7.26 -1.55 -9.93
CA GLU A 129 5.95 -2.16 -9.61
C GLU A 129 5.65 -2.37 -8.13
N ASN A 130 6.50 -1.84 -7.24
CA ASN A 130 6.21 -1.76 -5.81
C ASN A 130 5.40 -0.52 -5.51
N TYR A 131 4.96 -0.37 -4.26
CA TYR A 131 4.23 0.81 -3.82
C TYR A 131 5.03 1.60 -2.81
N VAL A 132 4.68 2.86 -2.65
CA VAL A 132 5.30 3.77 -1.69
C VAL A 132 4.22 4.52 -0.93
N LEU A 133 4.28 4.45 0.39
CA LEU A 133 3.59 5.36 1.30
C LEU A 133 4.53 6.51 1.65
N THR A 134 4.19 7.72 1.21
CA THR A 134 4.97 8.92 1.52
C THR A 134 4.40 9.62 2.74
N CYS A 135 5.24 9.83 3.75
CA CYS A 135 4.90 10.62 4.94
C CYS A 135 6.20 11.12 5.61
N MET A 136 6.71 12.28 5.19
CA MET A 136 7.95 12.83 5.74
C MET A 136 7.78 13.35 7.17
N ASP A 137 6.61 13.87 7.52
CA ASP A 137 6.36 14.39 8.86
C ASP A 137 6.39 13.29 9.93
N LEU A 138 5.93 12.07 9.60
CA LEU A 138 6.12 10.90 10.44
C LEU A 138 7.60 10.65 10.75
N MET A 139 8.46 10.68 9.72
CA MET A 139 9.91 10.48 9.88
C MET A 139 10.52 11.50 10.82
N ARG A 140 10.19 12.79 10.61
CA ARG A 140 10.74 13.91 11.39
C ARG A 140 10.24 13.92 12.83
N GLN A 141 8.94 13.78 13.04
CA GLN A 141 8.34 13.88 14.37
C GLN A 141 8.66 12.69 15.26
N ARG A 142 8.85 11.50 14.69
CA ARG A 142 9.30 10.32 15.42
C ARG A 142 10.81 10.14 15.45
N ASN A 143 11.57 11.03 14.79
CA ASN A 143 13.02 10.94 14.66
C ASN A 143 13.47 9.54 14.21
N LEU A 144 12.80 9.03 13.18
CA LEU A 144 13.03 7.68 12.67
C LEU A 144 14.43 7.53 12.12
N LYS A 145 15.04 6.38 12.39
CA LYS A 145 16.40 6.02 12.01
C LYS A 145 16.40 4.79 11.12
N VAL A 146 17.54 4.61 10.47
CA VAL A 146 17.84 3.34 9.80
C VAL A 146 17.75 2.23 10.84
N ASP A 147 17.22 1.09 10.41
CA ASP A 147 16.98 -0.10 11.22
C ASP A 147 15.79 -0.06 12.19
N ASP A 148 15.08 1.08 12.30
CA ASP A 148 13.81 1.12 13.01
C ASP A 148 12.76 0.24 12.30
N CYS A 149 12.00 -0.51 13.08
CA CYS A 149 10.94 -1.38 12.56
C CYS A 149 9.59 -0.66 12.60
N ILE A 150 8.87 -0.70 11.48
CA ILE A 150 7.53 -0.15 11.35
C ILE A 150 6.54 -1.24 10.94
N GLY A 151 5.39 -1.26 11.59
CA GLY A 151 4.23 -2.03 11.17
C GLY A 151 3.18 -1.11 10.58
N ILE A 152 2.56 -1.57 9.50
CA ILE A 152 1.62 -0.82 8.69
C ILE A 152 0.44 -1.73 8.39
N TYR A 153 -0.77 -1.17 8.47
CA TYR A 153 -1.96 -1.82 7.93
C TYR A 153 -2.96 -0.78 7.42
N TRP A 154 -3.86 -1.22 6.55
CA TRP A 154 -4.97 -0.41 6.06
C TRP A 154 -6.22 -0.67 6.90
N ASP A 155 -6.75 0.36 7.55
CA ASP A 155 -8.04 0.28 8.26
C ASP A 155 -9.17 0.39 7.23
N CYS A 156 -9.66 -0.76 6.75
CA CYS A 156 -10.69 -0.82 5.72
C CYS A 156 -12.05 -0.24 6.15
N ARG A 157 -12.30 -0.08 7.45
CA ARG A 157 -13.55 0.52 7.96
C ARG A 157 -13.49 2.04 7.92
N GLN A 158 -12.30 2.61 8.15
CA GLN A 158 -12.11 4.05 8.26
C GLN A 158 -11.38 4.68 7.06
N SER A 159 -10.87 3.85 6.15
CA SER A 159 -10.17 4.25 4.92
C SER A 159 -8.90 5.08 5.15
N PHE A 160 -8.02 4.61 6.05
CA PHE A 160 -6.72 5.21 6.28
C PHE A 160 -5.66 4.18 6.65
N PHE A 161 -4.39 4.56 6.55
CA PHE A 161 -3.29 3.76 7.07
C PHE A 161 -3.16 3.94 8.58
N ARG A 162 -2.83 2.86 9.28
CA ARG A 162 -2.28 2.93 10.63
C ARG A 162 -0.85 2.46 10.64
N VAL A 163 -0.02 3.16 11.41
CA VAL A 163 1.39 2.82 11.59
C VAL A 163 1.73 2.70 13.07
N LYS A 164 2.66 1.79 13.38
CA LYS A 164 3.24 1.65 14.72
C LYS A 164 4.72 1.33 14.60
N LEU A 165 5.52 1.98 15.43
CA LEU A 165 6.95 1.70 15.55
C LEU A 165 7.19 0.57 16.56
N PHE A 166 8.13 -0.30 16.23
CA PHE A 166 8.62 -1.37 17.07
C PHE A 166 10.09 -1.09 17.35
N TYR A 167 10.39 -0.61 18.55
CA TYR A 167 11.76 -0.39 18.96
C TYR A 167 12.40 -1.75 19.28
N SER A 168 13.43 -2.13 18.54
CA SER A 168 14.31 -3.21 18.94
C SER A 168 15.06 -2.81 20.21
N GLY A 169 14.70 -3.43 21.35
CA GLY A 169 15.45 -3.29 22.60
C GLY A 169 14.85 -2.40 23.69
N MET A 170 13.52 -2.40 23.89
CA MET A 170 12.98 -2.10 25.22
C MET A 170 12.27 -3.34 25.78
N PRO A 171 12.50 -3.66 27.07
CA PRO A 171 12.16 -4.95 27.69
C PRO A 171 10.67 -5.29 27.66
#